data_AF-A0A9E1IGN7-F1
#
_entry.id   AF-A0A9E1IGN7-F1
#
_cell.length_a   1.000
_cell.length_b   1.000
_cell.length_c   1.000
_cell.angle_alpha   90.00
_cell.angle_beta   90.00
_cell.angle_gamma   90.00
#
_symmetry.space_group_name_H-M   'P 1'
#
loop_
_entity.id
_entity.type
_entity.pdbx_description
1 polymer ?
#
loop_
_entity_poly.entity_id
_entity_poly.type
_entity_poly.pdbx_seq_one_letter_code
_entity_poly.pdbx_strand_id
1 'polypeptide(L)'
;MKLMVPFKGFWAFVIGRRYRLPLFLVAGFVGAVSAVPVGDAAFRYTWVDHRFCDDCHVHDYANQAFARSIHVGLTTCHDCHRVPLRHYPKNLWLTLFDRPSGQADIHLPDVATVVCEQCHSLKAHEPLTGPLSDELRTQIVKIDDSPLHRLHMDSESRFPGAYRGGGDAVESLGHDGVKSGISCMDCHGAESNRAHRFEATMDNCIQCHEHQQLERPRLADLSCRECHFAGFLGDRPGQ
;
A
#
# COMPACT_ATOMS: atom_id res chain seq x y z
N MET A 1 -6.65 73.10 -41.69
CA MET A 1 -7.11 72.20 -40.61
C MET A 1 -6.01 71.18 -40.33
N LYS A 2 -5.23 71.35 -39.27
CA LYS A 2 -4.25 70.35 -38.81
C LYS A 2 -4.88 69.58 -37.64
N LEU A 3 -5.13 68.29 -37.82
CA LEU A 3 -5.56 67.40 -36.74
C LEU A 3 -4.40 67.24 -35.74
N MET A 4 -4.55 67.79 -34.54
CA MET A 4 -3.73 67.46 -33.38
C MET A 4 -4.25 66.15 -32.79
N VAL A 5 -3.55 65.05 -33.02
CA VAL A 5 -3.82 63.77 -32.34
C VAL A 5 -3.23 63.86 -30.92
N PRO A 6 -4.00 63.57 -29.86
CA PRO A 6 -3.52 63.71 -28.49
C PRO A 6 -2.44 62.68 -28.15
N PHE A 7 -1.25 63.18 -27.83
CA PHE A 7 -0.03 62.42 -27.48
C PHE A 7 -0.11 61.61 -26.18
N LYS A 8 -1.28 61.58 -25.51
CA LYS A 8 -1.46 60.96 -24.19
C LYS A 8 -1.55 59.42 -24.22
N GLY A 9 -1.85 58.81 -25.37
CA GLY A 9 -1.95 57.34 -25.50
C GLY A 9 -0.63 56.60 -25.69
N PHE A 10 0.40 57.28 -26.23
CA PHE A 10 1.64 56.61 -26.65
C PHE A 10 2.53 56.21 -25.47
N TRP A 11 2.67 57.08 -24.47
CA TRP A 11 3.49 56.80 -23.29
C TRP A 11 2.88 55.73 -22.38
N ALA A 12 1.56 55.67 -22.22
CA ALA A 12 0.90 54.60 -21.46
C ALA A 12 1.10 53.21 -22.12
N PHE A 13 1.15 53.16 -23.45
CA PHE A 13 1.42 51.94 -24.20
C PHE A 13 2.88 51.49 -24.09
N VAL A 14 3.84 52.41 -24.22
CA VAL A 14 5.29 52.10 -24.16
C VAL A 14 5.75 51.78 -22.73
N ILE A 15 5.31 52.55 -21.74
CA ILE A 15 5.60 52.31 -20.31
C ILE A 15 4.94 50.99 -19.88
N GLY A 16 3.69 50.75 -20.27
CA GLY A 16 3.01 49.49 -20.00
C GLY A 16 3.75 48.26 -20.57
N ARG A 17 4.34 48.36 -21.76
CA ARG A 17 5.04 47.24 -22.39
C ARG A 17 6.41 46.95 -21.76
N ARG A 18 7.11 47.97 -21.27
CA ARG A 18 8.45 47.82 -20.65
C ARG A 18 8.40 47.10 -19.29
N TYR A 19 7.32 47.27 -18.52
CA TYR A 19 7.18 46.62 -17.21
C TYR A 19 6.36 45.33 -17.22
N ARG A 20 5.61 45.03 -18.29
CA ARG A 20 4.83 43.78 -18.39
C ARG A 20 5.69 42.54 -18.31
N LEU A 21 6.76 42.45 -19.12
CA LEU A 21 7.62 41.28 -19.13
C LEU A 21 8.28 41.00 -17.76
N PRO A 22 8.95 41.96 -17.10
CA PRO A 22 9.52 41.70 -15.78
C PRO A 22 8.44 41.39 -14.73
N LEU A 23 7.25 42.00 -14.81
CA LEU A 23 6.14 41.64 -13.92
C LEU A 23 5.66 40.20 -14.13
N PHE A 24 5.54 39.74 -15.38
CA PHE A 24 5.21 38.34 -15.68
C PHE A 24 6.30 37.37 -15.23
N LEU A 25 7.58 37.74 -15.38
CA LEU A 25 8.69 36.92 -14.90
C LEU A 25 8.70 36.83 -13.37
N VAL A 26 8.49 37.95 -12.67
CA VAL A 26 8.39 37.97 -11.21
C VAL A 26 7.16 37.17 -10.76
N ALA A 27 5.99 37.36 -11.37
CA ALA A 27 4.79 36.60 -11.04
C ALA A 27 4.96 35.10 -11.32
N GLY A 28 5.58 34.74 -12.44
CA GLY A 28 5.90 33.36 -12.78
C GLY A 28 6.88 32.73 -11.81
N PHE A 29 7.92 33.47 -11.40
CA PHE A 29 8.88 33.03 -10.41
C PHE A 29 8.23 32.84 -9.03
N VAL A 30 7.48 33.84 -8.55
CA VAL A 30 6.72 33.76 -7.29
C VAL A 30 5.74 32.59 -7.33
N GLY A 31 5.01 32.43 -8.44
CA GLY A 31 4.13 31.30 -8.68
C GLY A 31 4.86 29.96 -8.58
N ALA A 32 5.97 29.79 -9.30
CA ALA A 32 6.78 28.57 -9.26
C ALA A 32 7.31 28.26 -7.86
N VAL A 33 7.87 29.25 -7.16
CA VAL A 33 8.39 29.09 -5.79
C VAL A 33 7.27 28.73 -4.82
N SER A 34 6.09 29.34 -4.95
CA SER A 34 4.94 29.03 -4.09
C SER A 34 4.28 27.69 -4.40
N ALA A 35 4.38 27.21 -5.64
CA ALA A 35 3.81 25.93 -6.06
C ALA A 35 4.61 24.73 -5.54
N VAL A 36 5.92 24.88 -5.30
CA VAL A 36 6.77 23.80 -4.77
C VAL A 36 6.29 23.26 -3.41
N PRO A 37 6.12 24.09 -2.35
CA PRO A 37 5.69 23.58 -1.04
C PRO A 37 4.25 23.03 -1.07
N VAL A 38 3.37 23.62 -1.89
CA VAL A 38 2.00 23.12 -2.06
C VAL A 38 2.01 21.76 -2.77
N GLY A 39 2.83 21.61 -3.82
CA GLY A 39 3.03 20.36 -4.53
C GLY A 39 3.63 19.27 -3.65
N ASP A 40 4.63 19.60 -2.84
CA ASP A 40 5.23 18.67 -1.87
C ASP A 40 4.21 18.23 -0.82
N ALA A 41 3.46 19.16 -0.22
CA ALA A 41 2.42 18.82 0.75
C ALA A 41 1.33 17.94 0.13
N ALA A 42 0.88 18.25 -1.09
CA ALA A 42 -0.08 17.43 -1.82
C ALA A 42 0.48 16.04 -2.11
N PHE A 43 1.71 15.95 -2.61
CA PHE A 43 2.38 14.68 -2.89
C PHE A 43 2.51 13.83 -1.62
N ARG A 44 2.99 14.41 -0.51
CA ARG A 44 3.13 13.71 0.77
C ARG A 44 1.79 13.25 1.31
N TYR A 45 0.75 14.08 1.21
CA TYR A 45 -0.59 13.68 1.59
C TYR A 45 -1.05 12.49 0.75
N THR A 46 -0.97 12.59 -0.58
CA THR A 46 -1.46 11.54 -1.47
C THR A 46 -0.63 10.27 -1.43
N TRP A 47 0.68 10.36 -1.17
CA TRP A 47 1.60 9.24 -1.37
C TRP A 47 2.05 8.59 -0.05
N VAL A 48 2.14 9.36 1.03
CA VAL A 48 2.71 8.91 2.32
C VAL A 48 1.65 8.82 3.42
N ASP A 49 0.65 9.70 3.42
CA ASP A 49 -0.38 9.75 4.46
C ASP A 49 -1.51 8.75 4.15
N HIS A 50 -1.67 7.73 5.00
CA HIS A 50 -2.73 6.72 4.85
C HIS A 50 -4.14 7.33 4.85
N ARG A 51 -4.32 8.51 5.47
CA ARG A 51 -5.60 9.22 5.51
C ARG A 51 -6.08 9.67 4.14
N PHE A 52 -5.20 9.80 3.15
CA PHE A 52 -5.64 10.06 1.78
C PHE A 52 -6.61 8.98 1.27
N CYS A 53 -6.42 7.72 1.67
CA CYS A 53 -7.34 6.65 1.30
C CYS A 53 -8.70 6.75 2.01
N ASP A 54 -8.79 7.46 3.15
CA ASP A 54 -10.07 7.72 3.84
C ASP A 54 -10.93 8.74 3.10
N ASP A 55 -10.36 9.59 2.23
CA ASP A 55 -11.12 10.61 1.50
C ASP A 55 -12.16 10.01 0.53
N CYS A 56 -11.96 8.75 0.12
CA CYS A 56 -12.91 7.99 -0.69
C CYS A 56 -13.91 7.17 0.16
N HIS A 57 -13.78 7.12 1.49
CA HIS A 57 -14.57 6.31 2.46
C HIS A 57 -14.62 4.78 2.23
N VAL A 58 -14.17 4.29 1.08
CA VAL A 58 -14.19 2.85 0.77
C VAL A 58 -13.09 2.08 1.52
N HIS A 59 -12.11 2.78 2.10
CA HIS A 59 -10.97 2.18 2.79
C HIS A 59 -10.97 2.37 4.32
N ASP A 60 -12.04 2.89 4.94
CA ASP A 60 -12.10 3.14 6.39
C ASP A 60 -11.70 1.89 7.21
N TYR A 61 -12.17 0.71 6.81
CA TYR A 61 -11.85 -0.54 7.50
C TYR A 61 -10.36 -0.90 7.38
N ALA A 62 -9.76 -0.68 6.21
CA ALA A 62 -8.37 -0.98 5.92
C ALA A 62 -7.45 -0.03 6.68
N ASN A 63 -7.77 1.26 6.68
CA ASN A 63 -7.02 2.29 7.40
C ASN A 63 -7.11 2.11 8.91
N GLN A 64 -8.28 1.78 9.45
CA GLN A 64 -8.41 1.43 10.86
C GLN A 64 -7.60 0.19 11.25
N ALA A 65 -7.54 -0.82 10.38
CA ALA A 65 -6.77 -2.02 10.64
C ALA A 65 -5.25 -1.76 10.52
N PHE A 66 -4.83 -0.98 9.52
CA PHE A 66 -3.46 -0.50 9.36
C PHE A 66 -3.00 0.31 10.57
N ALA A 67 -3.80 1.28 11.03
CA ALA A 67 -3.50 2.13 12.18
C ALA A 67 -3.34 1.35 13.50
N ARG A 68 -3.93 0.15 13.60
CA ARG A 68 -3.77 -0.76 14.75
C ARG A 68 -2.66 -1.80 14.56
N SER A 69 -2.11 -1.92 13.35
CA SER A 69 -1.10 -2.92 13.02
C SER A 69 0.31 -2.45 13.39
N ILE A 70 1.27 -3.37 13.39
CA ILE A 70 2.69 -3.04 13.54
C ILE A 70 3.26 -2.21 12.38
N HIS A 71 2.54 -2.12 11.26
CA HIS A 71 3.00 -1.42 10.07
C HIS A 71 2.82 0.10 10.16
N VAL A 72 1.96 0.59 11.08
CA VAL A 72 1.73 2.02 11.24
C VAL A 72 3.02 2.74 11.62
N GLY A 73 3.36 3.79 10.87
CA GLY A 73 4.58 4.59 11.09
C GLY A 73 5.87 3.94 10.57
N LEU A 74 5.82 2.67 10.11
CA LEU A 74 6.94 2.02 9.43
C LEU A 74 6.75 2.03 7.92
N THR A 75 5.55 1.70 7.45
CA THR A 75 5.20 1.67 6.02
C THR A 75 4.01 2.57 5.73
N THR A 76 3.57 2.57 4.47
CA THR A 76 2.42 3.30 3.95
C THR A 76 1.57 2.37 3.10
N CYS A 77 0.33 2.76 2.80
CA CYS A 77 -0.53 1.99 1.91
C CYS A 77 0.13 1.74 0.54
N HIS A 78 0.95 2.68 0.04
CA HIS A 78 1.63 2.55 -1.26
C HIS A 78 2.89 1.69 -1.25
N ASP A 79 3.42 1.34 -0.08
CA ASP A 79 4.47 0.33 0.02
C ASP A 79 3.90 -1.07 -0.27
N CYS A 80 2.62 -1.30 0.06
CA CYS A 80 1.93 -2.57 -0.18
C CYS A 80 1.13 -2.56 -1.49
N HIS A 81 0.40 -1.48 -1.76
CA HIS A 81 -0.43 -1.33 -2.94
C HIS A 81 0.33 -0.60 -4.05
N ARG A 82 0.68 -1.33 -5.10
CA ARG A 82 1.28 -0.75 -6.29
C ARG A 82 0.23 0.05 -7.07
N VAL A 83 0.14 1.35 -6.80
CA VAL A 83 -0.73 2.27 -7.56
C VAL A 83 0.14 3.11 -8.50
N PRO A 84 0.11 2.87 -9.83
CA PRO A 84 0.91 3.67 -10.75
C PRO A 84 0.50 5.15 -10.70
N LEU A 85 1.47 6.07 -10.77
CA LEU A 85 1.25 7.52 -10.69
C LEU A 85 0.16 8.06 -11.65
N ARG A 86 -0.02 7.42 -12.82
CA ARG A 86 -1.06 7.78 -13.79
C ARG A 86 -2.50 7.60 -13.27
N HIS A 87 -2.72 6.85 -12.20
CA HIS A 87 -4.04 6.64 -11.61
C HIS A 87 -4.46 7.78 -10.68
N TYR A 88 -3.53 8.62 -10.20
CA TYR A 88 -3.85 9.69 -9.25
C TYR A 88 -4.79 10.76 -9.80
N PRO A 89 -4.63 11.26 -11.05
CA PRO A 89 -5.60 12.17 -11.63
C PRO A 89 -7.01 11.57 -11.72
N LYS A 90 -7.11 10.26 -12.01
CA LYS A 90 -8.38 9.53 -12.03
C LYS A 90 -8.97 9.42 -10.63
N ASN A 91 -8.19 9.03 -9.63
CA ASN A 91 -8.64 8.91 -8.25
C ASN A 91 -9.09 10.27 -7.68
N LEU A 92 -8.35 11.34 -7.99
CA LEU A 92 -8.74 12.71 -7.64
C LEU A 92 -10.07 13.09 -8.30
N TRP A 93 -10.24 12.79 -9.59
CA TRP A 93 -11.50 13.02 -10.29
C TRP A 93 -12.66 12.26 -9.62
N LEU A 94 -12.49 10.97 -9.32
CA LEU A 94 -13.50 10.16 -8.65
C LEU A 94 -13.86 10.73 -7.26
N THR A 95 -12.86 11.15 -6.48
CA THR A 95 -13.05 11.76 -5.15
C THR A 95 -13.86 13.05 -5.22
N LEU A 96 -13.62 13.86 -6.25
CA LEU A 96 -14.28 15.16 -6.41
C LEU A 96 -15.67 15.07 -7.05
N PHE A 97 -15.89 14.13 -7.98
CA PHE A 97 -17.05 14.15 -8.87
C PHE A 97 -17.89 12.87 -8.91
N ASP A 98 -17.34 11.72 -8.52
CA ASP A 98 -17.98 10.40 -8.74
C ASP A 98 -17.85 9.50 -7.49
N ARG A 99 -17.96 10.13 -6.30
CA ARG A 99 -17.64 9.54 -5.00
C ARG A 99 -18.23 8.12 -4.88
N PRO A 100 -17.37 7.08 -4.90
CA PRO A 100 -17.85 5.70 -4.83
C PRO A 100 -18.60 5.50 -3.51
N SER A 101 -19.71 4.77 -3.57
CA SER A 101 -20.60 4.54 -2.43
C SER A 101 -20.21 3.30 -1.61
N GLY A 102 -19.40 2.41 -2.19
CA GLY A 102 -18.89 1.23 -1.51
C GLY A 102 -17.84 0.47 -2.29
N GLN A 103 -17.42 -0.68 -1.74
CA GLN A 103 -16.37 -1.52 -2.29
C GLN A 103 -16.67 -2.05 -3.71
N ALA A 104 -17.96 -2.18 -4.06
CA ALA A 104 -18.36 -2.63 -5.39
C ALA A 104 -18.06 -1.60 -6.51
N ASP A 105 -17.89 -0.33 -6.13
CA ASP A 105 -17.65 0.77 -7.07
C ASP A 105 -16.14 0.97 -7.35
N ILE A 106 -15.27 0.24 -6.63
CA ILE A 106 -13.82 0.36 -6.73
C ILE A 106 -13.21 -0.99 -7.14
N HIS A 107 -12.31 -0.95 -8.11
CA HIS A 107 -11.53 -2.12 -8.46
C HIS A 107 -10.64 -2.54 -7.28
N LEU A 108 -10.76 -3.79 -6.83
CA LEU A 108 -9.95 -4.31 -5.74
C LEU A 108 -8.46 -4.20 -6.11
N PRO A 109 -7.64 -3.49 -5.32
CA PRO A 109 -6.23 -3.38 -5.61
C PRO A 109 -5.57 -4.74 -5.40
N ASP A 110 -4.80 -5.16 -6.39
CA ASP A 110 -4.00 -6.38 -6.29
C ASP A 110 -2.75 -6.12 -5.42
N VAL A 111 -2.56 -6.96 -4.41
CA VAL A 111 -1.33 -6.98 -3.59
C VAL A 111 -0.59 -8.25 -3.95
N ALA A 112 0.33 -8.11 -4.90
CA ALA A 112 1.17 -9.22 -5.29
C ALA A 112 1.98 -9.70 -4.07
N THR A 113 2.01 -11.01 -3.82
CA THR A 113 2.71 -11.62 -2.68
C THR A 113 4.19 -11.24 -2.60
N VAL A 114 4.81 -10.99 -3.75
CA VAL A 114 6.19 -10.48 -3.89
C VAL A 114 6.43 -9.21 -3.06
N VAL A 115 5.41 -8.38 -2.84
CA VAL A 115 5.54 -7.14 -2.06
C VAL A 115 5.77 -7.44 -0.57
N CYS A 116 5.16 -8.49 -0.03
CA CYS A 116 5.41 -8.92 1.35
C CYS A 116 6.86 -9.39 1.53
N GLU A 117 7.35 -10.18 0.57
CA GLU A 117 8.70 -10.72 0.55
C GLU A 117 9.76 -9.61 0.47
N GLN A 118 9.48 -8.52 -0.26
CA GLN A 118 10.37 -7.36 -0.34
C GLN A 118 10.77 -6.78 1.02
N CYS A 119 9.90 -6.90 2.04
CA CYS A 119 10.15 -6.43 3.39
C CYS A 119 10.45 -7.55 4.38
N HIS A 120 9.84 -8.72 4.25
CA HIS A 120 9.92 -9.79 5.24
C HIS A 120 10.84 -10.94 4.87
N SER A 121 11.33 -11.01 3.63
CA SER A 121 12.30 -12.01 3.20
C SER A 121 13.73 -11.47 3.20
N LEU A 122 14.68 -12.34 3.57
CA LEU A 122 16.12 -12.13 3.40
C LEU A 122 16.56 -12.22 1.94
N LYS A 123 15.78 -12.92 1.11
CA LYS A 123 16.11 -13.22 -0.29
C LYS A 123 15.54 -12.19 -1.26
N ALA A 124 14.77 -11.22 -0.80
CA ALA A 124 14.14 -10.26 -1.69
C ALA A 124 15.13 -9.18 -2.15
N HIS A 125 15.15 -8.93 -3.45
CA HIS A 125 16.07 -7.97 -4.08
C HIS A 125 15.35 -6.92 -4.93
N GLU A 126 14.04 -7.07 -5.14
CA GLU A 126 13.28 -6.10 -5.92
C GLU A 126 13.09 -4.79 -5.14
N PRO A 127 13.12 -3.64 -5.83
CA PRO A 127 12.82 -2.35 -5.22
C PRO A 127 11.32 -2.26 -4.89
N LEU A 128 11.01 -1.58 -3.79
CA LEU A 128 9.66 -1.13 -3.51
C LEU A 128 9.30 0.04 -4.41
N THR A 129 8.03 0.16 -4.75
CA THR A 129 7.50 1.33 -5.48
C THR A 129 7.01 2.42 -4.54
N GLY A 130 6.86 2.13 -3.25
CA GLY A 130 6.38 3.07 -2.24
C GLY A 130 7.50 3.92 -1.62
N PRO A 131 7.15 4.81 -0.67
CA PRO A 131 8.09 5.73 -0.02
C PRO A 131 9.04 5.07 0.99
N LEU A 132 8.88 3.79 1.32
CA LEU A 132 9.76 3.09 2.25
C LEU A 132 11.20 3.00 1.69
N SER A 133 12.16 3.58 2.41
CA SER A 133 13.56 3.55 2.02
C SER A 133 14.20 2.17 2.26
N ASP A 134 15.30 1.87 1.57
CA ASP A 134 16.04 0.62 1.77
C ASP A 134 16.61 0.51 3.19
N GLU A 135 17.04 1.63 3.78
CA GLU A 135 17.54 1.67 5.16
C GLU A 135 16.46 1.29 6.17
N LEU A 136 15.21 1.75 5.98
CA LEU A 136 14.09 1.35 6.84
C LEU A 136 13.68 -0.09 6.57
N ARG A 137 13.70 -0.52 5.30
CA ARG A 137 13.39 -1.90 4.88
C ARG A 137 14.32 -2.95 5.50
N THR A 138 15.59 -2.62 5.71
CA THR A 138 16.53 -3.53 6.39
C THR A 138 16.30 -3.65 7.89
N GLN A 139 15.58 -2.69 8.50
CA GLN A 139 15.22 -2.72 9.92
C GLN A 139 13.95 -3.55 10.20
N ILE A 140 13.19 -3.88 9.16
CA ILE A 140 12.00 -4.73 9.27
C ILE A 140 12.41 -6.17 9.60
N VAL A 141 11.68 -6.77 10.55
CA VAL A 141 11.89 -8.16 10.97
C VAL A 141 11.70 -9.09 9.77
N LYS A 142 12.75 -9.88 9.50
CA LYS A 142 12.73 -10.93 8.49
C LYS A 142 12.17 -12.20 9.11
N ILE A 143 11.21 -12.82 8.43
CA ILE A 143 10.42 -13.91 8.97
C ILE A 143 10.85 -15.27 8.43
N ASP A 144 11.63 -15.30 7.34
CA ASP A 144 12.10 -16.51 6.65
C ASP A 144 12.75 -17.53 7.59
N ASP A 145 13.43 -17.07 8.63
CA ASP A 145 14.15 -17.93 9.57
C ASP A 145 13.38 -18.28 10.83
N SER A 146 12.18 -17.72 11.04
CA SER A 146 11.36 -18.13 12.17
C SER A 146 10.94 -19.61 12.00
N PRO A 147 10.99 -20.43 13.07
CA PRO A 147 10.77 -21.87 12.95
C PRO A 147 9.44 -22.24 12.28
N LEU A 148 8.37 -21.48 12.55
CA LEU A 148 7.07 -21.77 11.97
C LEU A 148 6.97 -21.37 10.50
N HIS A 149 7.51 -20.21 10.09
CA HIS A 149 7.52 -19.83 8.68
C HIS A 149 8.33 -20.84 7.88
N ARG A 150 9.52 -21.23 8.34
CA ARG A 150 10.33 -22.24 7.66
C ARG A 150 9.57 -23.56 7.49
N LEU A 151 8.94 -24.05 8.56
CA LEU A 151 8.15 -25.29 8.50
C LEU A 151 7.05 -25.26 7.43
N HIS A 152 6.38 -24.11 7.25
CA HIS A 152 5.27 -23.97 6.30
C HIS A 152 5.75 -23.64 4.88
N MET A 153 6.72 -22.73 4.74
CA MET A 153 7.24 -22.31 3.44
C MET A 153 8.06 -23.40 2.76
N ASP A 154 8.73 -24.28 3.53
CA ASP A 154 9.45 -25.44 3.01
C ASP A 154 8.55 -26.66 2.76
N SER A 155 7.25 -26.57 3.08
CA SER A 155 6.32 -27.68 2.87
C SER A 155 6.09 -27.93 1.38
N GLU A 156 6.45 -29.13 0.91
CA GLU A 156 6.19 -29.60 -0.46
C GLU A 156 4.69 -29.76 -0.78
N SER A 157 3.85 -29.74 0.26
CA SER A 157 2.39 -29.84 0.12
C SER A 157 1.68 -28.60 0.62
N ARG A 158 0.83 -28.06 -0.24
CA ARG A 158 -0.18 -27.04 0.10
C ARG A 158 -1.52 -27.75 0.31
N PHE A 159 -2.05 -27.65 1.53
CA PHE A 159 -3.37 -28.16 1.91
C PHE A 159 -4.37 -27.10 2.42
N PRO A 160 -4.35 -25.80 2.05
CA PRO A 160 -5.56 -25.00 2.09
C PRO A 160 -6.40 -25.25 0.83
N GLY A 161 -7.73 -25.12 0.96
CA GLY A 161 -8.63 -25.06 -0.18
C GLY A 161 -8.26 -23.94 -1.16
N ALA A 162 -8.71 -24.05 -2.41
CA ALA A 162 -8.40 -23.09 -3.46
C ALA A 162 -9.00 -21.70 -3.16
N TYR A 163 -8.23 -20.80 -2.53
CA TYR A 163 -8.59 -19.39 -2.46
C TYR A 163 -7.52 -18.49 -3.09
N ARG A 164 -8.04 -17.49 -3.78
CA ARG A 164 -7.39 -16.64 -4.78
C ARG A 164 -7.59 -15.20 -4.30
N GLY A 165 -6.57 -14.59 -3.71
CA GLY A 165 -6.58 -13.15 -3.42
C GLY A 165 -6.30 -12.36 -4.69
N GLY A 166 -7.13 -11.39 -5.03
CA GLY A 166 -6.96 -10.51 -6.20
C GLY A 166 -7.57 -11.10 -7.49
N GLY A 167 -8.11 -10.24 -8.35
CA GLY A 167 -9.02 -10.58 -9.45
C GLY A 167 -8.46 -11.55 -10.51
N ASP A 168 -9.40 -12.20 -11.18
CA ASP A 168 -9.23 -13.09 -12.35
C ASP A 168 -8.11 -14.12 -12.26
N ALA A 169 -8.49 -15.29 -11.72
CA ALA A 169 -8.10 -16.63 -12.17
C ALA A 169 -6.93 -16.74 -13.18
N VAL A 170 -5.74 -16.26 -12.82
CA VAL A 170 -4.53 -16.88 -13.32
C VAL A 170 -4.52 -18.23 -12.64
N GLU A 171 -4.72 -19.28 -13.44
CA GLU A 171 -4.34 -20.63 -13.08
C GLU A 171 -3.02 -20.58 -12.32
N SER A 172 -3.06 -20.71 -10.99
CA SER A 172 -1.91 -21.10 -10.20
C SER A 172 -1.71 -22.62 -10.30
N LEU A 173 -2.05 -23.20 -11.46
CA LEU A 173 -1.14 -24.19 -12.02
C LEU A 173 0.15 -23.39 -12.17
N GLY A 174 1.22 -23.75 -11.45
CA GLY A 174 2.53 -23.29 -11.86
C GLY A 174 2.61 -23.47 -13.38
N HIS A 175 3.21 -22.53 -14.11
CA HIS A 175 3.26 -22.52 -15.58
C HIS A 175 3.80 -23.86 -16.18
N ASP A 176 4.24 -24.77 -15.30
CA ASP A 176 4.91 -26.04 -15.55
C ASP A 176 4.28 -27.25 -14.79
N GLY A 177 3.10 -27.12 -14.16
CA GLY A 177 2.45 -28.21 -13.42
C GLY A 177 3.05 -28.52 -12.03
N VAL A 178 3.86 -27.61 -11.49
CA VAL A 178 4.49 -27.72 -10.16
C VAL A 178 3.45 -27.38 -9.08
N LYS A 179 3.38 -28.21 -8.03
CA LYS A 179 2.56 -27.94 -6.82
C LYS A 179 2.96 -26.56 -6.27
N SER A 180 2.01 -25.64 -6.17
CA SER A 180 2.25 -24.35 -5.53
C SER A 180 2.44 -24.58 -4.02
N GLY A 181 3.57 -24.13 -3.47
CA GLY A 181 3.81 -24.11 -2.02
C GLY A 181 2.87 -23.12 -1.31
N ILE A 182 2.91 -23.11 0.02
CA ILE A 182 2.16 -22.14 0.84
C ILE A 182 2.66 -20.72 0.52
N SER A 183 1.73 -19.78 0.40
CA SER A 183 2.01 -18.35 0.21
C SER A 183 1.75 -17.54 1.48
N CYS A 184 2.28 -16.32 1.57
CA CYS A 184 2.03 -15.42 2.71
C CYS A 184 0.54 -15.21 2.97
N MET A 185 -0.24 -15.10 1.89
CA MET A 185 -1.66 -14.76 1.93
C MET A 185 -2.55 -15.93 2.38
N ASP A 186 -2.06 -17.17 2.29
CA ASP A 186 -2.75 -18.35 2.84
C ASP A 186 -2.85 -18.26 4.37
N CYS A 187 -1.83 -17.69 5.03
CA CYS A 187 -1.80 -17.54 6.48
C CYS A 187 -2.27 -16.16 6.95
N HIS A 188 -1.99 -15.08 6.20
CA HIS A 188 -2.27 -13.69 6.60
C HIS A 188 -3.61 -13.15 6.07
N GLY A 189 -4.48 -14.03 5.58
CA GLY A 189 -5.90 -13.74 5.40
C GLY A 189 -6.24 -13.10 4.06
N ALA A 190 -6.04 -13.83 2.97
CA ALA A 190 -6.59 -13.44 1.66
C ALA A 190 -8.13 -13.36 1.63
N GLU A 191 -8.82 -14.11 2.49
CA GLU A 191 -10.28 -14.17 2.47
C GLU A 191 -10.91 -12.78 2.68
N SER A 192 -11.81 -12.38 1.78
CA SER A 192 -12.71 -11.22 1.99
C SER A 192 -12.01 -9.89 2.37
N ASN A 193 -10.88 -9.54 1.74
CA ASN A 193 -10.11 -8.32 2.05
C ASN A 193 -9.51 -8.26 3.47
N ARG A 194 -9.33 -9.42 4.13
CA ARG A 194 -8.70 -9.53 5.45
C ARG A 194 -7.17 -9.37 5.42
N ALA A 195 -6.54 -9.15 4.27
CA ALA A 195 -5.10 -8.84 4.16
C ALA A 195 -4.70 -7.69 5.10
N HIS A 196 -5.62 -6.73 5.28
CA HIS A 196 -5.47 -5.61 6.22
C HIS A 196 -5.55 -6.00 7.71
N ARG A 197 -5.79 -7.27 8.06
CA ARG A 197 -5.61 -7.74 9.44
C ARG A 197 -4.14 -7.88 9.79
N PHE A 198 -3.27 -8.08 8.78
CA PHE A 198 -1.81 -8.24 8.87
C PHE A 198 -1.32 -9.42 9.73
N GLU A 199 -2.14 -9.95 10.64
CA GLU A 199 -1.84 -11.12 11.45
C GLU A 199 -2.47 -12.39 10.89
N ALA A 200 -1.78 -13.51 11.11
CA ALA A 200 -2.39 -14.82 10.91
C ALA A 200 -3.47 -15.05 11.99
N THR A 201 -4.66 -15.47 11.54
CA THR A 201 -5.80 -15.72 12.41
C THR A 201 -5.96 -17.21 12.68
N MET A 202 -6.61 -17.56 13.79
CA MET A 202 -6.90 -18.96 14.14
C MET A 202 -7.73 -19.65 13.06
N ASP A 203 -8.67 -18.94 12.43
CA ASP A 203 -9.46 -19.44 11.30
C ASP A 203 -8.55 -19.99 10.19
N ASN A 204 -7.49 -19.27 9.83
CA ASN A 204 -6.56 -19.68 8.78
C ASN A 204 -5.78 -20.94 9.17
N CYS A 205 -5.43 -21.10 10.45
CA CYS A 205 -4.80 -22.32 10.94
C CYS A 205 -5.75 -23.52 10.83
N ILE A 206 -7.01 -23.35 11.25
CA ILE A 206 -8.02 -24.41 11.25
C ILE A 206 -8.34 -24.86 9.83
N GLN A 207 -8.29 -23.98 8.83
CA GLN A 207 -8.53 -24.37 7.43
C GLN A 207 -7.60 -25.48 6.92
N CYS A 208 -6.34 -25.48 7.36
CA CYS A 208 -5.36 -26.51 7.00
C CYS A 208 -5.26 -27.64 8.04
N HIS A 209 -5.64 -27.36 9.29
CA HIS A 209 -5.47 -28.25 10.43
C HIS A 209 -6.81 -28.65 11.08
N GLU A 210 -7.91 -28.69 10.33
CA GLU A 210 -9.25 -28.99 10.86
C GLU A 210 -9.31 -30.33 11.60
N HIS A 211 -8.56 -31.33 11.13
CA HIS A 211 -8.48 -32.66 11.75
C HIS A 211 -7.61 -32.70 13.02
N GLN A 212 -6.87 -31.63 13.31
CA GLN A 212 -6.08 -31.50 14.53
C GLN A 212 -6.84 -30.81 15.67
N GLN A 213 -8.14 -30.56 15.50
CA GLN A 213 -8.97 -30.03 16.58
C GLN A 213 -8.81 -30.91 17.84
N LEU A 214 -8.32 -30.28 18.90
CA LEU A 214 -8.01 -30.96 20.14
C LEU A 214 -9.34 -31.45 20.75
N GLU A 215 -9.57 -32.76 20.76
CA GLU A 215 -10.69 -33.40 21.47
C GLU A 215 -10.60 -33.24 23.01
N ARG A 216 -9.77 -32.32 23.51
CA ARG A 216 -9.51 -32.10 24.93
C ARG A 216 -10.28 -30.86 25.39
N PRO A 217 -11.36 -31.02 26.18
CA PRO A 217 -12.17 -29.89 26.66
C PRO A 217 -11.37 -28.82 27.42
N ARG A 218 -10.25 -29.20 28.04
CA ARG A 218 -9.37 -28.28 28.78
C ARG A 218 -8.54 -27.34 27.91
N LEU A 219 -8.48 -27.59 26.60
CA LEU A 219 -7.74 -26.74 25.65
C LEU A 219 -8.70 -26.02 24.69
N ALA A 220 -10.02 -26.14 24.88
CA ALA A 220 -11.02 -25.54 24.01
C ALA A 220 -10.97 -24.00 24.00
N ASP A 221 -10.48 -23.40 25.09
CA ASP A 221 -10.35 -21.96 25.24
C ASP A 221 -8.99 -21.42 24.75
N LEU A 222 -8.06 -22.29 24.34
CA LEU A 222 -6.73 -21.88 23.89
C LEU A 222 -6.68 -21.77 22.36
N SER A 223 -6.14 -20.66 21.86
CA SER A 223 -5.83 -20.51 20.43
C SER A 223 -4.55 -21.25 20.06
N CYS A 224 -4.43 -21.67 18.79
CA CYS A 224 -3.20 -22.27 18.28
C CYS A 224 -1.97 -21.39 18.59
N ARG A 225 -2.14 -20.06 18.49
CA ARG A 225 -1.08 -19.08 18.73
C ARG A 225 -0.64 -19.02 20.19
N GLU A 226 -1.49 -19.31 21.16
CA GLU A 226 -1.10 -19.27 22.57
C GLU A 226 -0.13 -20.39 22.94
N CYS A 227 -0.23 -21.55 22.29
CA CYS A 227 0.72 -22.65 22.47
C CYS A 227 1.89 -22.59 21.47
N HIS A 228 1.65 -22.14 20.24
CA HIS A 228 2.65 -22.11 19.17
C HIS A 228 3.36 -20.75 19.01
N PHE A 229 3.16 -19.78 19.92
CA PHE A 229 3.70 -18.42 19.84
C PHE A 229 5.20 -18.37 19.58
N ALA A 230 5.97 -19.27 20.21
CA ALA A 230 7.43 -19.34 20.06
C ALA A 230 7.87 -19.55 18.62
N GLY A 231 7.07 -20.23 17.79
CA GLY A 231 7.37 -20.41 16.37
C GLY A 231 7.19 -19.14 15.53
N PHE A 232 6.46 -18.14 16.04
CA PHE A 232 6.19 -16.86 15.36
C PHE A 232 7.20 -15.76 15.70
N LEU A 233 7.96 -15.92 16.78
CA LEU A 233 9.05 -15.02 17.12
C LEU A 233 10.27 -15.43 16.29
N GLY A 234 10.72 -14.55 15.39
CA GLY A 234 12.04 -14.73 14.79
C GLY A 234 13.12 -14.62 15.87
N ASP A 235 14.14 -15.47 15.81
CA ASP A 235 15.36 -15.26 16.58
C ASP A 235 15.93 -13.89 16.18
N ARG A 236 15.91 -12.92 17.10
CA ARG A 236 16.63 -11.67 16.88
C ARG A 236 18.10 -11.96 17.12
N PRO A 237 18.99 -11.87 16.11
CA PRO A 237 20.42 -12.01 16.38
C PRO A 237 20.84 -10.91 17.36
N GLY A 238 21.20 -11.31 18.59
CA GLY A 238 21.64 -10.41 19.66
C GLY A 238 20.68 -10.24 20.85
N GLN A 239 19.63 -11.05 20.98
CA GLN A 239 18.94 -11.28 22.27
C GLN A 239 19.31 -12.64 22.86
#